data_AF-A0A956LAX3-F1
#
_entry.id   AF-A0A956LAX3-F1
#
_cell.length_a   1.000
_cell.length_b   1.000
_cell.length_c   1.000
_cell.angle_alpha   90.00
_cell.angle_beta   90.00
_cell.angle_gamma   90.00
#
_symmetry.space_group_name_H-M   'P 1'
#
loop_
_entity.id
_entity.type
_entity.pdbx_description
1 polymer ?
#
loop_
_entity_poly.entity_id
_entity_poly.type
_entity_poly.pdbx_seq_one_letter_code
_entity_poly.pdbx_strand_id
1 'polypeptide(L)'
;MQHRHAAMGSTANQHWWPHQLNLKILHQRAPQSNPMGEGFNYAAELKTLDLEALKRDVMALMTSSQDWWPADYGHYGPLFIRMAW
;
A
#
# COMPACT_ATOMS: atom_id res chain seq x y z
N MET A 1 -20.41 -8.38 -23.72
CA MET A 1 -18.96 -8.67 -23.67
C MET A 1 -18.22 -7.35 -23.85
N GLN A 2 -17.54 -6.84 -22.83
CA GLN A 2 -16.82 -5.56 -22.90
C GLN A 2 -15.38 -5.85 -23.31
N HIS A 3 -14.97 -5.41 -24.50
CA HIS A 3 -13.59 -5.52 -24.95
C HIS A 3 -12.72 -4.53 -24.18
N ARG A 4 -11.72 -5.03 -23.45
CA ARG A 4 -10.70 -4.19 -22.79
C ARG A 4 -9.72 -3.66 -23.85
N HIS A 5 -9.87 -2.41 -24.25
CA HIS A 5 -8.89 -1.68 -25.06
C HIS A 5 -7.76 -1.11 -24.18
N ALA A 6 -7.05 -1.96 -23.44
CA ALA A 6 -5.90 -1.55 -22.64
C ALA A 6 -4.70 -2.42 -23.01
N ALA A 7 -3.75 -1.83 -23.74
CA ALA A 7 -2.50 -2.49 -24.09
C ALA A 7 -1.63 -2.68 -22.83
N MET A 8 -1.32 -3.93 -22.50
CA MET A 8 -0.44 -4.33 -21.40
C MET A 8 0.67 -5.25 -21.94
N GLY A 9 1.84 -5.24 -21.29
CA GLY A 9 2.95 -6.12 -21.67
C GLY A 9 3.46 -5.85 -23.10
N SER A 10 3.62 -6.90 -23.91
CA SER A 10 4.17 -6.84 -25.28
C SER A 10 3.33 -6.01 -26.27
N THR A 11 2.09 -5.67 -25.92
CA THR A 11 1.23 -4.81 -26.75
C THR A 11 1.37 -3.32 -26.43
N ALA A 12 2.09 -2.95 -25.36
CA ALA A 12 2.25 -1.57 -24.95
C ALA A 12 3.29 -0.82 -25.80
N ASN A 13 3.09 0.49 -26.03
CA ASN A 13 4.00 1.33 -26.80
C ASN A 13 5.46 1.28 -26.32
N GLN A 14 5.67 1.12 -25.01
CA GLN A 14 6.99 1.01 -24.39
C GLN A 14 7.78 -0.23 -24.85
N HIS A 15 7.08 -1.28 -25.29
CA HIS A 15 7.71 -2.47 -25.86
C HIS A 15 8.30 -2.19 -27.25
N TRP A 16 7.59 -1.42 -28.08
CA TRP A 16 8.02 -1.07 -29.44
C TRP A 16 9.01 0.08 -29.48
N TRP A 17 8.89 1.04 -28.55
CA TRP A 17 9.77 2.20 -28.45
C TRP A 17 10.37 2.32 -27.05
N PRO A 18 11.43 1.55 -26.74
CA PRO A 18 11.99 1.47 -25.38
C PRO A 18 12.60 2.79 -24.88
N HIS A 19 13.00 3.70 -25.78
CA HIS A 19 13.58 5.01 -25.45
C HIS A 19 12.59 6.18 -25.58
N GLN A 20 11.29 5.92 -25.79
CA GLN A 20 10.29 6.98 -25.85
C GLN A 20 10.19 7.70 -24.50
N LEU A 21 10.06 9.03 -24.53
CA LEU A 21 9.85 9.84 -23.33
C LEU A 21 8.61 9.38 -22.56
N ASN A 22 8.79 9.04 -21.28
CA ASN A 22 7.72 8.54 -20.43
C ASN A 22 6.97 9.68 -19.72
N LEU A 23 5.84 10.11 -20.28
CA LEU A 23 4.99 11.14 -19.68
C LEU A 23 4.10 10.62 -18.53
N LYS A 24 4.07 9.30 -18.27
CA LYS A 24 3.22 8.71 -17.20
C LYS A 24 3.61 9.18 -15.80
N ILE A 25 4.84 9.62 -15.63
CA ILE A 25 5.33 10.15 -14.35
C ILE A 25 4.63 11.44 -13.95
N LEU A 26 4.12 12.22 -14.91
CA LEU A 26 3.55 13.55 -14.66
C LEU A 26 2.11 13.51 -14.12
N HIS A 27 1.46 12.34 -14.17
CA HIS A 27 0.10 12.14 -13.67
C HIS A 27 0.01 10.96 -12.68
N GLN A 28 1.10 10.67 -12.00
CA GLN A 28 1.08 9.72 -10.88
C GLN A 28 0.14 10.24 -9.77
N ARG A 29 -0.56 9.33 -9.09
CA ARG A 29 -1.45 9.64 -7.95
C ARG A 29 -2.56 10.65 -8.29
N ALA A 30 -3.11 10.55 -9.51
CA ALA A 30 -4.22 11.40 -9.94
C ALA A 30 -5.44 11.26 -8.99
N PRO A 31 -6.23 12.33 -8.74
CA PRO A 31 -7.38 12.29 -7.83
C PRO A 31 -8.39 11.19 -8.14
N GLN A 32 -8.56 10.82 -9.42
CA GLN A 32 -9.45 9.75 -9.86
C GLN A 32 -9.05 8.36 -9.33
N SER A 33 -7.78 8.18 -8.94
CA SER A 33 -7.27 6.96 -8.31
C SER A 33 -7.30 7.02 -6.78
N ASN A 34 -7.63 8.17 -6.19
CA ASN A 34 -7.65 8.36 -4.75
C ASN A 34 -9.05 8.10 -4.18
N PRO A 35 -9.27 7.07 -3.35
CA PRO A 35 -10.58 6.76 -2.80
C PRO A 35 -11.01 7.70 -1.66
N MET A 36 -10.11 8.55 -1.14
CA MET A 36 -10.35 9.32 0.10
C MET A 36 -11.22 10.58 -0.11
N GLY A 37 -11.48 10.99 -1.35
CA GLY A 37 -12.25 12.21 -1.66
C GLY A 37 -11.45 13.50 -1.47
N GLU A 38 -11.93 14.60 -2.06
CA GLU A 38 -11.19 15.87 -2.14
C GLU A 38 -11.04 16.59 -0.78
N GLY A 39 -11.96 16.36 0.16
CA GLY A 39 -11.97 17.02 1.47
C GLY A 39 -11.13 16.32 2.55
N PHE A 40 -10.54 15.15 2.25
CA PHE A 40 -9.86 14.36 3.27
C PHE A 40 -8.48 14.92 3.62
N ASN A 41 -8.20 15.06 4.93
CA ASN A 41 -6.92 15.54 5.44
C ASN A 41 -6.30 14.56 6.45
N TYR A 42 -5.40 13.71 5.96
CA TYR A 42 -4.71 12.70 6.77
C TYR A 42 -4.00 13.29 8.01
N ALA A 43 -3.40 14.47 7.90
CA ALA A 43 -2.69 15.09 9.00
C ALA A 43 -3.64 15.61 10.10
N ALA A 44 -4.87 15.98 9.74
CA ALA A 44 -5.90 16.33 10.71
C ALA A 44 -6.41 15.07 11.44
N GLU A 45 -6.73 14.02 10.70
CA GLU A 45 -7.20 12.75 11.28
C GLU A 45 -6.16 12.12 12.22
N LEU A 46 -4.88 12.08 11.81
CA LEU A 46 -3.80 11.52 12.62
C LEU A 46 -3.63 12.23 13.97
N LYS A 47 -3.93 13.53 14.06
CA LYS A 47 -3.87 14.28 15.33
C LYS A 47 -4.97 13.89 16.32
N THR A 48 -6.06 13.31 15.83
CA THR A 48 -7.18 12.85 16.66
C THR A 48 -7.02 11.40 17.12
N LEU A 49 -6.03 10.68 16.58
CA LEU A 49 -5.79 9.27 16.85
C LEU A 49 -5.23 9.06 18.28
N ASP A 50 -5.77 8.08 19.00
CA ASP A 50 -5.19 7.61 20.25
C ASP A 50 -3.94 6.76 19.95
N LEU A 51 -2.77 7.39 20.01
CA LEU A 51 -1.48 6.74 19.77
C LEU A 51 -1.14 5.71 20.85
N GLU A 52 -1.63 5.87 22.08
CA GLU A 52 -1.33 4.93 23.15
C GLU A 52 -2.17 3.66 23.02
N ALA A 53 -3.43 3.79 22.60
CA ALA A 53 -4.24 2.63 22.22
C ALA A 53 -3.59 1.87 21.04
N LEU A 54 -3.22 2.58 19.97
CA LEU A 54 -2.59 1.96 18.81
C LEU A 54 -1.32 1.18 19.17
N LYS A 55 -0.43 1.78 19.99
CA LYS A 55 0.78 1.09 20.45
C LYS A 55 0.47 -0.17 21.24
N ARG A 56 -0.50 -0.12 22.16
CA ARG A 56 -0.91 -1.30 22.94
C ARG A 56 -1.45 -2.41 22.03
N ASP A 57 -2.28 -2.06 21.06
CA ASP A 57 -2.85 -3.02 20.12
C ASP A 57 -1.77 -3.67 19.26
N VAL A 58 -0.79 -2.88 18.78
CA VAL A 58 0.37 -3.41 18.05
C VAL A 58 1.19 -4.35 18.92
N MET A 59 1.47 -3.99 20.18
CA MET A 59 2.22 -4.85 21.11
C MET A 59 1.49 -6.16 21.40
N ALA A 60 0.16 -6.12 21.55
CA ALA A 60 -0.66 -7.31 21.73
C ALA A 60 -0.68 -8.19 20.47
N LEU A 61 -0.80 -7.58 19.29
CA LEU A 61 -0.74 -8.28 18.01
C LEU A 61 0.56 -9.07 17.85
N MET A 62 1.68 -8.53 18.35
CA MET A 62 2.97 -9.20 18.22
C MET A 62 3.00 -10.60 18.83
N THR A 63 2.15 -10.93 19.82
CA THR A 63 2.08 -12.26 20.44
C THR A 63 0.76 -12.99 20.16
N SER A 64 -0.14 -12.38 19.38
CA SER A 64 -1.41 -12.97 18.98
C SER A 64 -1.27 -13.75 17.66
N SER A 65 -0.64 -14.93 17.73
CA SER A 65 -0.41 -15.80 16.58
C SER A 65 -1.70 -16.14 15.82
N GLN A 66 -1.63 -16.09 14.49
CA GLN A 66 -2.71 -16.45 13.57
C GLN A 66 -2.43 -17.79 12.90
N ASP A 67 -3.42 -18.67 12.80
CA ASP A 67 -3.23 -20.04 12.28
C ASP A 67 -2.79 -20.08 10.81
N TRP A 68 -3.24 -19.12 10.01
CA TRP A 68 -2.88 -19.02 8.60
C TRP A 68 -1.45 -18.51 8.37
N TRP A 69 -0.84 -17.91 9.38
CA TRP A 69 0.58 -17.50 9.37
C TRP A 69 1.15 -17.48 10.79
N PRO A 70 1.50 -18.63 11.37
CA PRO A 70 1.88 -18.71 12.79
C PRO A 70 3.10 -17.85 13.13
N ALA A 71 3.11 -17.29 14.33
CA ALA A 71 4.23 -16.50 14.82
C ALA A 71 5.41 -17.40 15.23
N ASP A 72 6.58 -17.15 14.66
CA ASP A 72 7.82 -17.81 15.07
C ASP A 72 8.07 -17.54 16.56
N TYR A 73 8.35 -18.60 17.33
CA TYR A 73 8.55 -18.51 18.79
C TYR A 73 7.37 -17.88 19.55
N GLY A 74 6.18 -17.86 18.96
CA GLY A 74 5.01 -17.18 19.51
C GLY A 74 5.07 -15.65 19.44
N HIS A 75 5.96 -15.08 18.61
CA HIS A 75 6.13 -13.63 18.54
C HIS A 75 6.49 -13.12 17.11
N TYR A 76 5.66 -12.26 16.53
CA TYR A 76 5.89 -11.60 15.22
C TYR A 76 6.94 -10.49 15.24
N GLY A 77 7.62 -10.25 16.36
CA GLY A 77 8.54 -9.13 16.54
C GLY A 77 9.64 -9.10 15.48
N PRO A 78 10.40 -10.20 15.29
CA PRO A 78 11.43 -10.28 14.25
C PRO A 78 10.87 -10.07 12.84
N LEU A 79 9.67 -10.58 12.55
CA LEU A 79 9.01 -10.40 11.25
C LEU A 79 8.66 -8.92 11.00
N PHE A 80 8.08 -8.23 11.98
CA PHE A 80 7.73 -6.82 11.84
C PHE A 80 8.95 -5.90 11.76
N ILE A 81 10.05 -6.24 12.44
CA ILE A 81 11.33 -5.53 12.28
C ILE A 81 11.81 -5.64 10.82
N ARG A 82 11.79 -6.85 10.25
CA ARG A 82 12.17 -7.06 8.84
C ARG A 82 11.27 -6.31 7.86
N MET A 83 9.97 -6.20 8.15
CA MET A 83 9.03 -5.50 7.27
C MET A 83 9.26 -3.98 7.24
N ALA A 84 9.71 -3.40 8.36
CA ALA A 84 9.92 -1.96 8.50
C ALA A 84 11.31 -1.48 8.03
N TRP A 85 12.32 -2.37 8.04
CA TRP A 85 13.68 -2.12 7.58
C TRP A 85 13.77 -2.07 6.04
#